data_AF-A0A382G7B6-F1
#
_entry.id   AF-A0A382G7B6-F1
#
_cell.length_a   1.000
_cell.length_b   1.000
_cell.length_c   1.000
_cell.angle_alpha   90.00
_cell.angle_beta   90.00
_cell.angle_gamma   90.00
#
_symmetry.space_group_name_H-M   'P 1'
#
loop_
_entity.id
_entity.type
_entity.pdbx_description
1 polymer ?
#
loop_
_entity_poly.entity_id
_entity_poly.type
_entity_poly.pdbx_seq_one_letter_code
_entity_poly.pdbx_strand_id
1 'polypeptide(L)'
;MRKAKNEHLIPVQIWRIYPYPDVTPPETFLVVLKGEEGKFVPVSIGCPEGQYLVMAMQQVSFPRPLTHNLIQNLLGKVKGKVHQLVIHTLKDETFHAYLLIQTQDEVFYLDCRPSDGMILATLMNIPIFMSPEVMEEAGRELSSMLNLNELGEELSGADEDEADSEDEEAELEATIDVVAPVMEPPEPEMIEEEALPLLPVISESDGEPTR
;
A
#
# COMPACT_ATOMS: atom_id res chain seq x y z
N MET A 1 -22.45 20.48 12.16
CA MET A 1 -22.43 19.97 10.76
C MET A 1 -20.97 19.96 10.32
N ARG A 2 -20.28 18.81 10.40
CA ARG A 2 -18.91 18.65 9.87
C ARG A 2 -19.05 18.63 8.35
N LYS A 3 -18.50 19.63 7.65
CA LYS A 3 -18.36 19.61 6.19
C LYS A 3 -17.58 18.34 5.79
N ALA A 4 -18.00 17.69 4.70
CA ALA A 4 -17.28 16.57 4.10
C ALA A 4 -15.82 16.99 3.84
N LYS A 5 -14.86 16.27 4.42
CA LYS A 5 -13.42 16.53 4.30
C LYS A 5 -12.82 16.04 2.98
N ASN A 6 -13.64 15.59 2.02
CA ASN A 6 -13.21 14.65 0.98
C ASN A 6 -13.25 15.18 -0.46
N GLU A 7 -13.01 16.46 -0.69
CA GLU A 7 -13.04 16.96 -2.08
C GLU A 7 -11.75 16.69 -2.88
N HIS A 8 -10.64 16.21 -2.27
CA HIS A 8 -9.40 15.97 -3.02
C HIS A 8 -8.67 14.72 -2.52
N LEU A 9 -8.95 13.56 -3.14
CA LEU A 9 -8.09 12.38 -2.98
C LEU A 9 -6.81 12.56 -3.79
N ILE A 10 -5.66 12.23 -3.21
CA ILE A 10 -4.35 12.37 -3.85
C ILE A 10 -4.02 11.07 -4.59
N PRO A 11 -3.78 11.09 -5.92
CA PRO A 11 -3.36 9.90 -6.63
C PRO A 11 -1.97 9.48 -6.14
N VAL A 12 -1.80 8.18 -5.88
CA VAL A 12 -0.52 7.60 -5.49
C VAL A 12 -0.19 6.39 -6.33
N GLN A 13 1.11 6.09 -6.43
CA GLN A 13 1.61 4.95 -7.19
C GLN A 13 2.59 4.15 -6.37
N ILE A 14 2.61 2.83 -6.56
CA ILE A 14 3.67 1.98 -6.02
C ILE A 14 4.95 2.35 -6.77
N TRP A 15 5.84 3.06 -6.09
CA TRP A 15 7.10 3.52 -6.68
C TRP A 15 8.15 2.42 -6.61
N ARG A 16 8.34 1.87 -5.40
CA ARG A 16 9.32 0.80 -5.13
C ARG A 16 8.83 -0.12 -4.02
N ILE A 17 9.39 -1.32 -3.98
CA ILE A 17 9.18 -2.31 -2.93
C ILE A 17 10.54 -2.93 -2.54
N TYR A 18 10.81 -3.05 -1.25
CA TYR A 18 12.06 -3.57 -0.66
C TYR A 18 11.77 -4.64 0.40
N PRO A 19 12.69 -5.58 0.72
CA PRO A 19 13.83 -6.01 -0.09
C PRO A 19 13.40 -7.01 -1.18
N TYR A 20 14.21 -7.16 -2.23
CA TYR A 20 13.94 -8.12 -3.31
C TYR A 20 14.17 -9.58 -2.82
N PRO A 21 13.42 -10.60 -3.31
CA PRO A 21 13.40 -11.96 -2.74
C PRO A 21 14.69 -12.80 -2.87
N ASP A 22 15.85 -12.20 -3.11
CA ASP A 22 17.14 -12.91 -3.26
C ASP A 22 17.93 -13.04 -1.95
N VAL A 23 17.30 -12.70 -0.81
CA VAL A 23 17.77 -12.96 0.55
C VAL A 23 16.76 -13.89 1.24
N THR A 24 17.20 -14.68 2.23
CA THR A 24 16.30 -15.42 3.15
C THR A 24 15.06 -14.57 3.45
N PRO A 25 13.83 -15.11 3.27
CA PRO A 25 12.64 -14.29 3.13
C PRO A 25 12.56 -13.29 4.29
N PRO A 26 12.48 -11.98 4.00
CA PRO A 26 12.45 -10.97 5.04
C PRO A 26 11.17 -11.14 5.85
N GLU A 27 11.17 -10.75 7.12
CA GLU A 27 9.94 -10.77 7.92
C GLU A 27 8.89 -9.80 7.35
N THR A 28 9.36 -8.68 6.79
CA THR A 28 8.55 -7.60 6.25
C THR A 28 9.09 -7.05 4.93
N PHE A 29 8.20 -6.50 4.10
CA PHE A 29 8.52 -5.69 2.94
C PHE A 29 8.15 -4.23 3.20
N LEU A 30 8.95 -3.30 2.69
CA LEU A 30 8.67 -1.87 2.66
C LEU A 30 8.18 -1.49 1.26
N VAL A 31 6.91 -1.07 1.16
CA VAL A 31 6.34 -0.50 -0.06
C VAL A 31 6.41 1.01 0.04
N VAL A 32 7.01 1.66 -0.96
CA VAL A 32 7.07 3.11 -1.05
C VAL A 32 6.03 3.59 -2.05
N LEU A 33 5.02 4.30 -1.55
CA LEU A 33 4.00 4.95 -2.36
C LEU A 33 4.44 6.37 -2.69
N LYS A 34 4.40 6.76 -3.97
CA LYS A 34 4.70 8.12 -4.42
C LYS A 34 3.39 8.85 -4.69
N GLY A 35 3.18 9.98 -4.03
CA GLY A 35 2.10 10.92 -4.30
C GLY A 35 2.55 12.07 -5.22
N GLU A 36 1.67 13.07 -5.32
CA GLU A 36 1.98 14.32 -6.00
C GLU A 36 3.05 15.13 -5.26
N GLU A 37 3.64 16.11 -5.94
CA GLU A 37 4.62 17.06 -5.39
C GLU A 37 5.90 16.43 -4.81
N GLY A 38 6.20 15.16 -5.11
CA GLY A 38 7.43 14.51 -4.65
C GLY A 38 7.36 13.95 -3.23
N LYS A 39 6.15 13.84 -2.65
CA LYS A 39 5.94 13.17 -1.37
C LYS A 39 5.89 11.65 -1.53
N PHE A 40 6.50 10.96 -0.58
CA PHE A 40 6.57 9.51 -0.51
C PHE A 40 6.03 9.02 0.84
N VAL A 41 5.30 7.91 0.82
CA VAL A 41 4.72 7.28 2.01
C VAL A 41 5.24 5.85 2.12
N PRO A 42 6.05 5.53 3.15
CA PRO A 42 6.44 4.16 3.45
C PRO A 42 5.29 3.37 4.07
N VAL A 43 5.04 2.16 3.57
CA VAL A 43 4.06 1.22 4.10
C VAL A 43 4.73 -0.15 4.29
N SER A 44 4.87 -0.57 5.53
CA SER A 44 5.38 -1.90 5.87
C SER A 44 4.30 -2.96 5.74
N ILE A 45 4.59 -4.07 5.05
CA ILE A 45 3.68 -5.19 4.84
C ILE A 45 4.38 -6.51 5.17
N GLY A 46 3.63 -7.56 5.50
CA GLY A 46 4.19 -8.87 5.83
C GLY A 46 4.82 -9.57 4.61
N CYS A 47 5.69 -10.55 4.88
CA CYS A 47 6.32 -11.37 3.84
C CYS A 47 5.33 -11.97 2.81
N PRO A 48 4.22 -12.62 3.21
CA PRO A 48 3.31 -13.23 2.24
C PRO A 48 2.69 -12.21 1.30
N GLU A 49 2.30 -11.04 1.83
CA GLU A 49 1.73 -9.96 1.03
C GLU A 49 2.77 -9.32 0.10
N GLY A 50 3.98 -9.07 0.60
CA GLY A 50 5.06 -8.48 -0.19
C GLY A 50 5.48 -9.36 -1.36
N GLN A 51 5.68 -10.67 -1.14
CA GLN A 51 5.98 -11.63 -2.20
C GLN A 51 4.90 -11.62 -3.29
N TYR A 52 3.63 -11.61 -2.88
CA TYR A 52 2.53 -11.60 -3.83
C TYR A 52 2.49 -10.28 -4.62
N LEU A 53 2.71 -9.14 -3.96
CA LEU A 53 2.74 -7.84 -4.62
C LEU A 53 3.84 -7.79 -5.68
N VAL A 54 5.05 -8.27 -5.37
CA VAL A 54 6.15 -8.41 -6.36
C VAL A 54 5.71 -9.27 -7.55
N MET A 55 5.11 -10.44 -7.30
CA MET A 55 4.62 -11.32 -8.37
C MET A 55 3.54 -10.66 -9.23
N ALA A 56 2.63 -9.90 -8.62
CA ALA A 56 1.58 -9.16 -9.30
C ALA A 56 2.17 -8.03 -10.18
N MET A 57 3.15 -7.28 -9.66
CA MET A 57 3.86 -6.22 -10.40
C MET A 57 4.64 -6.79 -11.59
N GLN A 58 5.21 -7.98 -11.45
CA GLN A 58 5.90 -8.71 -12.52
C GLN A 58 4.95 -9.44 -13.49
N GLN A 59 3.63 -9.36 -13.25
CA GLN A 59 2.60 -10.04 -14.06
C GLN A 59 2.84 -11.55 -14.20
N VAL A 60 3.36 -12.18 -13.13
CA VAL A 60 3.63 -13.62 -13.13
C VAL A 60 2.31 -14.40 -13.19
N SER A 61 2.21 -15.33 -14.15
CA SER A 61 1.04 -16.19 -14.29
C SER A 61 1.29 -17.58 -13.70
N PHE A 62 0.28 -18.10 -13.00
CA PHE A 62 0.33 -19.41 -12.35
C PHE A 62 -0.69 -20.37 -12.98
N PRO A 63 -0.40 -21.69 -13.05
CA PRO A 63 -1.33 -22.68 -13.60
C PRO A 63 -2.61 -22.85 -12.78
N ARG A 64 -2.58 -22.46 -11.50
CA ARG A 64 -3.74 -22.42 -10.60
C ARG A 64 -3.84 -21.02 -10.00
N PRO A 65 -5.05 -20.45 -9.85
CA PRO A 65 -5.20 -19.13 -9.27
C PRO A 65 -4.79 -19.14 -7.81
N LEU A 66 -3.99 -18.15 -7.42
CA LEU A 66 -3.70 -17.87 -6.02
C LEU A 66 -4.83 -17.01 -5.41
N THR A 67 -4.70 -16.62 -4.13
CA THR A 67 -5.77 -15.99 -3.36
C THR A 67 -6.32 -14.71 -4.00
N HIS A 68 -5.47 -13.74 -4.35
CA HIS A 68 -5.96 -12.48 -4.94
C HIS A 68 -6.47 -12.68 -6.37
N ASN A 69 -5.93 -13.66 -7.14
CA ASN A 69 -6.53 -14.05 -8.42
C ASN A 69 -7.91 -14.69 -8.23
N LEU A 70 -8.11 -15.50 -7.19
CA LEU A 70 -9.43 -16.07 -6.86
C LEU A 70 -10.43 -14.96 -6.56
N ILE A 71 -10.04 -13.94 -5.79
CA ILE A 71 -10.87 -12.77 -5.49
C ILE A 71 -11.20 -11.98 -6.77
N GLN A 72 -10.21 -11.71 -7.63
CA GLN A 72 -10.43 -11.05 -8.91
C GLN A 72 -11.43 -11.80 -9.79
N ASN A 73 -11.26 -13.12 -9.88
CA ASN A 73 -12.18 -13.98 -10.63
C ASN A 73 -13.59 -13.98 -10.03
N LEU A 74 -13.71 -14.02 -8.70
CA LEU A 74 -14.98 -13.96 -7.99
C LEU A 74 -15.72 -12.67 -8.29
N LEU A 75 -15.04 -11.52 -8.17
CA LEU A 75 -15.59 -10.19 -8.48
C LEU A 75 -16.09 -10.13 -9.92
N GLY A 76 -15.31 -10.65 -10.88
CA GLY A 76 -15.73 -10.77 -12.28
C GLY A 76 -16.99 -11.62 -12.47
N LYS A 77 -17.15 -12.71 -11.70
CA LYS A 77 -18.34 -13.59 -11.79
C LYS A 77 -19.60 -12.96 -11.20
N VAL A 78 -19.47 -12.12 -10.18
CA VAL A 78 -20.60 -11.38 -9.60
C VAL A 78 -20.82 -10.03 -10.28
N LYS A 79 -20.11 -9.74 -11.38
CA LYS A 79 -20.15 -8.46 -12.10
C LYS A 79 -19.81 -7.26 -11.21
N GLY A 80 -18.94 -7.47 -10.23
CA GLY A 80 -18.38 -6.40 -9.41
C GLY A 80 -17.23 -5.71 -10.15
N LYS A 81 -17.39 -4.42 -10.44
CA LYS A 81 -16.33 -3.56 -10.94
C LYS A 81 -15.65 -2.87 -9.76
N VAL A 82 -14.36 -3.10 -9.58
CA VAL A 82 -13.54 -2.34 -8.63
C VAL A 82 -13.07 -1.08 -9.33
N HIS A 83 -13.35 0.08 -8.74
CA HIS A 83 -13.04 1.37 -9.34
C HIS A 83 -11.70 1.93 -8.88
N GLN A 84 -11.43 1.82 -7.59
CA GLN A 84 -10.25 2.41 -6.97
C GLN A 84 -9.97 1.80 -5.60
N LEU A 85 -8.70 1.85 -5.21
CA LEU A 85 -8.25 1.66 -3.83
C LEU A 85 -8.06 3.02 -3.18
N VAL A 86 -8.55 3.22 -1.95
CA VAL A 86 -8.32 4.44 -1.20
C VAL A 86 -7.74 4.12 0.17
N ILE A 87 -6.54 4.63 0.45
CA ILE A 87 -5.92 4.62 1.78
C ILE A 87 -6.35 5.90 2.50
N HIS A 88 -7.22 5.77 3.50
CA HIS A 88 -7.97 6.92 4.03
C HIS A 88 -7.67 7.28 5.48
N THR A 89 -6.98 6.42 6.23
CA THR A 89 -6.68 6.69 7.64
C THR A 89 -5.37 6.05 8.05
N LEU A 90 -4.59 6.77 8.83
CA LEU A 90 -3.48 6.27 9.62
C LEU A 90 -3.88 6.45 11.09
N LYS A 91 -3.88 5.36 11.85
CA LYS A 91 -4.20 5.39 13.27
C LYS A 91 -3.33 4.38 13.99
N ASP A 92 -2.68 4.80 15.07
CA ASP A 92 -1.80 3.93 15.86
C ASP A 92 -0.78 3.21 14.96
N GLU A 93 -0.13 3.95 14.05
CA GLU A 93 0.81 3.46 13.02
C GLU A 93 0.24 2.41 12.05
N THR A 94 -1.09 2.26 12.02
CA THR A 94 -1.80 1.31 11.16
C THR A 94 -2.59 2.04 10.08
N PHE A 95 -2.27 1.73 8.82
CA PHE A 95 -2.99 2.25 7.67
C PHE A 95 -4.29 1.45 7.43
N HIS A 96 -5.37 2.17 7.13
CA HIS A 96 -6.67 1.62 6.74
C HIS A 96 -7.02 2.03 5.32
N ALA A 97 -7.66 1.11 4.59
CA ALA A 97 -8.04 1.32 3.20
C ALA A 97 -9.39 0.71 2.87
N TYR A 98 -10.00 1.16 1.78
CA TYR A 98 -11.14 0.49 1.19
C TYR A 98 -11.01 0.37 -0.33
N LEU A 99 -11.70 -0.62 -0.88
CA LEU A 99 -11.98 -0.71 -2.31
C LEU A 99 -13.36 -0.13 -2.59
N LEU A 100 -13.46 0.76 -3.58
CA LEU A 100 -14.75 1.21 -4.10
C LEU A 100 -15.23 0.21 -5.16
N ILE A 101 -16.33 -0.47 -4.88
CA ILE A 101 -16.86 -1.54 -5.73
C ILE A 101 -18.27 -1.17 -6.19
N GLN A 102 -18.53 -1.33 -7.49
CA GLN A 102 -19.85 -1.20 -8.08
C GLN A 102 -20.34 -2.54 -8.59
N THR A 103 -21.57 -2.89 -8.25
CA THR A 103 -22.32 -4.01 -8.84
C THR A 103 -23.47 -3.47 -9.68
N GLN A 104 -24.37 -4.34 -10.15
CA GLN A 104 -25.57 -3.89 -10.87
C GLN A 104 -26.55 -3.16 -9.94
N ASP A 105 -26.53 -3.49 -8.65
CA ASP A 105 -27.57 -3.07 -7.69
C ASP A 105 -27.10 -1.91 -6.81
N GLU A 106 -25.80 -1.83 -6.51
CA GLU A 106 -25.26 -0.85 -5.56
C GLU A 106 -23.77 -0.56 -5.79
N VAL A 107 -23.35 0.59 -5.27
CA VAL A 107 -21.95 0.97 -5.06
C VAL A 107 -21.68 0.89 -3.55
N PHE A 108 -20.62 0.20 -3.16
CA PHE A 108 -20.25 0.01 -1.76
C PHE A 108 -18.74 0.15 -1.53
N TYR A 109 -18.38 0.49 -0.31
CA TYR A 109 -16.98 0.45 0.16
C TYR A 109 -16.72 -0.90 0.82
N LEU A 110 -15.67 -1.58 0.38
CA LEU A 110 -15.19 -2.80 1.00
C LEU A 110 -13.92 -2.49 1.81
N ASP A 111 -14.03 -2.54 3.13
CA ASP A 111 -12.88 -2.39 4.04
C ASP A 111 -11.80 -3.44 3.74
N CYS A 112 -10.54 -3.00 3.71
CA CYS A 112 -9.41 -3.85 3.41
C CYS A 112 -8.09 -3.32 4.00
N ARG A 113 -7.11 -4.20 4.16
CA ARG A 113 -5.74 -3.78 4.44
C ARG A 113 -5.13 -3.13 3.20
N PRO A 114 -4.26 -2.11 3.33
CA PRO A 114 -3.55 -1.53 2.21
C PRO A 114 -2.78 -2.56 1.37
N SER A 115 -2.18 -3.59 2.01
CA SER A 115 -1.47 -4.66 1.31
C SER A 115 -2.35 -5.43 0.32
N ASP A 116 -3.52 -5.89 0.77
CA ASP A 116 -4.49 -6.60 -0.06
C ASP A 116 -5.05 -5.71 -1.16
N GLY A 117 -5.36 -4.46 -0.80
CA GLY A 117 -5.82 -3.44 -1.73
C GLY A 117 -4.80 -3.20 -2.85
N MET A 118 -3.52 -2.99 -2.51
CA MET A 118 -2.44 -2.73 -3.48
C MET A 118 -2.24 -3.89 -4.45
N ILE A 119 -2.32 -5.14 -3.94
CA ILE A 119 -2.24 -6.34 -4.78
C ILE A 119 -3.40 -6.40 -5.76
N LEU A 120 -4.64 -6.20 -5.30
CA LEU A 120 -5.81 -6.18 -6.17
C LEU A 120 -5.75 -5.02 -7.16
N ALA A 121 -5.26 -3.85 -6.72
CA ALA A 121 -5.09 -2.70 -7.56
C ALA A 121 -4.11 -2.95 -8.72
N THR A 122 -3.01 -3.64 -8.42
CA THR A 122 -2.00 -4.05 -9.39
C THR A 122 -2.55 -5.11 -10.35
N LEU A 123 -3.24 -6.15 -9.84
CA LEU A 123 -3.82 -7.21 -10.68
C LEU A 123 -4.95 -6.73 -11.60
N MET A 124 -5.75 -5.77 -11.15
CA MET A 124 -6.91 -5.25 -11.87
C MET A 124 -6.62 -3.97 -12.64
N ASN A 125 -5.41 -3.42 -12.48
CA ASN A 125 -5.00 -2.17 -13.09
C ASN A 125 -5.94 -0.99 -12.77
N ILE A 126 -6.26 -0.83 -11.49
CA ILE A 126 -7.11 0.26 -10.98
C ILE A 126 -6.27 1.32 -10.25
N PRO A 127 -6.71 2.58 -10.23
CA PRO A 127 -5.98 3.64 -9.54
C PRO A 127 -5.96 3.47 -8.02
N ILE A 128 -4.87 3.94 -7.41
CA ILE A 128 -4.70 4.00 -5.96
C ILE A 128 -4.72 5.48 -5.55
N PHE A 129 -5.48 5.77 -4.51
CA PHE A 129 -5.59 7.10 -3.92
C PHE A 129 -5.27 7.07 -2.44
N MET A 130 -4.93 8.25 -1.92
CA MET A 130 -4.68 8.49 -0.52
C MET A 130 -5.41 9.75 -0.06
N SER A 131 -5.98 9.73 1.14
CA SER A 131 -6.55 10.94 1.75
C SER A 131 -5.47 11.99 2.02
N PRO A 132 -5.78 13.29 1.90
CA PRO A 132 -4.86 14.36 2.27
C PRO A 132 -4.30 14.24 3.68
N GLU A 133 -5.13 13.82 4.65
CA GLU A 133 -4.71 13.64 6.04
C GLU A 133 -3.58 12.62 6.17
N VAL A 134 -3.71 11.46 5.54
CA VAL A 134 -2.67 10.43 5.54
C VAL A 134 -1.40 10.93 4.84
N MET A 135 -1.54 11.66 3.72
CA MET A 135 -0.38 12.23 3.02
C MET A 135 0.33 13.33 3.83
N GLU A 136 -0.41 14.10 4.61
CA GLU A 136 0.16 15.11 5.51
C GLU A 136 0.90 14.46 6.68
N GLU A 137 0.33 13.40 7.25
CA GLU A 137 0.88 12.71 8.42
C GLU A 137 2.09 11.83 8.09
N ALA A 138 1.98 11.02 7.04
CA ALA A 138 2.98 10.01 6.68
C ALA A 138 3.86 10.40 5.47
N GLY A 139 3.48 11.43 4.71
CA GLY A 139 4.25 11.89 3.57
C GLY A 139 5.60 12.46 3.98
N ARG A 140 6.66 12.02 3.30
CA ARG A 140 8.04 12.46 3.49
C ARG A 140 8.68 12.82 2.15
N GLU A 141 9.63 13.74 2.17
CA GLU A 141 10.50 14.00 1.02
C GLU A 141 11.45 12.83 0.79
N LEU A 142 11.86 12.59 -0.46
CA LEU A 142 12.77 11.49 -0.79
C LEU A 142 14.09 11.60 -0.02
N SER A 143 14.63 12.80 0.13
CA SER A 143 15.86 13.05 0.89
C SER A 143 15.73 12.63 2.36
N SER A 144 14.57 12.85 2.96
CA SER A 144 14.29 12.41 4.34
C SER A 144 14.09 10.89 4.43
N MET A 145 13.54 10.25 3.39
CA MET A 145 13.40 8.79 3.34
C MET A 145 14.71 8.04 3.10
N LEU A 146 15.63 8.61 2.32
CA LEU A 146 16.93 7.97 2.06
C LEU A 146 17.84 7.97 3.29
N ASN A 147 17.57 8.82 4.29
CA ASN A 147 18.21 8.77 5.60
C ASN A 147 17.61 7.68 6.52
N LEU A 148 16.52 7.00 6.13
CA LEU A 148 15.96 5.87 6.90
C LEU A 148 16.78 4.56 6.75
N ASN A 149 17.84 4.55 5.94
CA ASN A 149 18.80 3.43 5.99
C ASN A 149 19.51 3.32 7.36
N GLU A 150 19.48 4.36 8.20
CA GLU A 150 19.92 4.31 9.61
C GLU A 150 18.84 3.76 10.57
N LEU A 151 17.55 3.72 10.17
CA LEU A 151 16.45 3.22 11.02
C LEU A 151 16.39 1.68 11.12
N GLY A 152 17.27 0.97 10.40
CA GLY A 152 17.50 -0.45 10.60
C GLY A 152 18.21 -0.78 11.91
N GLU A 153 18.80 0.22 12.59
CA GLU A 153 19.53 0.02 13.85
C GLU A 153 18.67 0.29 15.11
N GLU A 154 17.55 1.02 14.99
CA GLU A 154 16.68 1.33 16.16
C GLU A 154 15.67 0.23 16.51
N LEU A 155 15.58 -0.84 15.72
CA LEU A 155 14.78 -2.04 16.03
C LEU A 155 15.61 -3.24 16.50
N SER A 156 16.93 -3.10 16.65
CA SER A 156 17.82 -4.08 17.29
C SER A 156 18.43 -3.54 18.59
N GLY A 157 17.60 -3.04 19.49
CA GLY A 157 18.00 -2.68 20.84
C GLY A 157 17.98 -3.89 21.79
N ALA A 158 18.96 -4.79 21.68
CA ALA A 158 19.44 -5.67 22.76
C ALA A 158 20.61 -6.55 22.28
N ASP A 159 21.83 -6.03 22.37
CA ASP A 159 22.91 -6.56 23.22
C ASP A 159 24.23 -5.93 22.75
N GLU A 160 24.82 -5.14 23.64
CA GLU A 160 26.19 -4.63 23.52
C GLU A 160 27.16 -5.83 23.57
N ASP A 161 28.02 -5.96 22.57
CA ASP A 161 29.40 -6.38 22.77
C ASP A 161 30.26 -5.91 21.59
N GLU A 162 31.25 -5.07 21.90
CA GLU A 162 32.21 -4.49 20.97
C GLU A 162 33.12 -5.53 20.30
N ALA A 163 33.45 -5.30 19.02
CA ALA A 163 34.80 -5.49 18.50
C ALA A 163 35.03 -4.71 17.19
N ASP A 164 36.05 -3.86 17.22
CA ASP A 164 36.70 -3.15 16.10
C ASP A 164 36.97 -4.02 14.86
N SER A 165 36.74 -3.46 13.66
CA SER A 165 37.79 -3.37 12.62
C SER A 165 37.40 -2.43 11.47
N GLU A 166 38.35 -1.58 11.10
CA GLU A 166 38.34 -0.57 10.03
C GLU A 166 38.17 -1.15 8.61
N ASP A 167 37.54 -0.33 7.76
CA ASP A 167 37.66 -0.19 6.30
C ASP A 167 37.59 -1.42 5.38
N GLU A 168 36.40 -1.66 4.78
CA GLU A 168 36.27 -2.06 3.37
C GLU A 168 35.13 -1.26 2.70
N GLU A 169 35.45 -0.06 2.22
CA GLU A 169 34.73 0.55 1.09
C GLU A 169 34.95 -0.33 -0.14
N ALA A 170 34.04 -1.28 -0.40
CA ALA A 170 34.06 -2.11 -1.59
C ALA A 170 32.64 -2.32 -2.15
N GLU A 171 32.36 -1.58 -3.23
CA GLU A 171 31.50 -1.96 -4.36
C GLU A 171 30.07 -2.41 -4.06
N LEU A 172 29.20 -1.46 -3.73
CA LEU A 172 27.74 -1.58 -3.95
C LEU A 172 27.42 -1.38 -5.44
N GLU A 173 27.83 -2.32 -6.29
CA GLU A 173 27.30 -2.45 -7.66
C GLU A 173 26.35 -3.65 -7.75
N ALA A 174 25.17 -3.38 -8.32
CA ALA A 174 24.08 -4.28 -8.71
C ALA A 174 22.94 -4.56 -7.71
N THR A 175 22.30 -3.50 -7.20
CA THR A 175 20.88 -3.57 -6.81
C THR A 175 19.99 -3.48 -8.05
N ILE A 176 19.23 -4.52 -8.36
CA ILE A 176 18.24 -4.49 -9.45
C ILE A 176 17.02 -3.69 -8.97
N ASP A 177 16.91 -2.46 -9.45
CA ASP A 177 15.74 -1.59 -9.31
C ASP A 177 14.54 -2.20 -10.07
N VAL A 178 13.60 -2.83 -9.36
CA VAL A 178 12.27 -3.07 -9.93
C VAL A 178 11.46 -1.80 -9.78
N VAL A 179 11.64 -0.90 -10.74
CA VAL A 179 10.72 0.22 -10.94
C VAL A 179 9.43 -0.40 -11.46
N ALA A 180 8.33 -0.25 -10.72
CA ALA A 180 7.01 -0.53 -11.27
C ALA A 180 6.90 0.23 -12.59
N PRO A 181 6.40 -0.35 -13.69
CA PRO A 181 6.20 0.41 -14.91
C PRO A 181 5.42 1.68 -14.54
N VAL A 182 5.97 2.85 -14.89
CA VAL A 182 5.34 4.14 -14.62
C VAL A 182 4.07 4.16 -15.44
N MET A 183 2.98 3.71 -14.84
CA MET A 183 1.65 3.87 -15.39
C MET A 183 1.15 5.21 -14.89
N GLU A 184 0.90 6.16 -15.78
CA GLU A 184 0.11 7.33 -15.41
C GLU A 184 -1.19 6.82 -14.76
N PRO A 185 -1.59 7.35 -13.59
CA PRO A 185 -2.80 6.89 -12.95
C PRO A 185 -3.94 7.17 -13.94
N PRO A 186 -4.79 6.18 -14.26
CA PRO A 186 -5.97 6.48 -15.07
C PRO A 186 -6.78 7.57 -14.36
N GLU A 187 -7.29 8.54 -15.12
CA GLU A 187 -8.18 9.55 -14.55
C GLU A 187 -9.32 8.85 -13.79
N PRO A 188 -9.69 9.33 -12.59
CA PRO A 188 -10.76 8.71 -11.82
C PRO A 188 -12.01 8.66 -12.69
N GLU A 189 -12.57 7.46 -12.86
CA GLU A 189 -13.89 7.35 -13.49
C GLU A 189 -14.90 8.10 -12.63
N MET A 190 -15.59 9.07 -13.25
CA MET A 190 -16.64 9.85 -12.59
C MET A 190 -17.81 8.93 -12.25
N ILE A 191 -17.95 8.60 -10.97
CA ILE A 191 -19.16 7.99 -10.42
C ILE A 191 -20.06 9.15 -9.98
N GLU A 192 -21.34 9.11 -10.37
CA GLU A 192 -22.32 10.11 -9.93
C GLU A 192 -22.33 10.19 -8.40
N GLU A 193 -22.16 11.40 -7.84
CA GLU A 193 -21.96 11.61 -6.40
C GLU A 193 -23.15 11.10 -5.56
N GLU A 194 -24.36 11.12 -6.13
CA GLU A 194 -25.58 10.57 -5.52
C GLU A 194 -25.59 9.04 -5.41
N ALA A 195 -24.74 8.35 -6.19
CA ALA A 195 -24.61 6.90 -6.19
C ALA A 195 -23.53 6.40 -5.22
N LEU A 196 -22.67 7.28 -4.69
CA LEU A 196 -21.67 6.89 -3.68
C LEU A 196 -22.36 6.68 -2.32
N PRO A 197 -22.13 5.54 -1.66
CA PRO A 197 -22.61 5.33 -0.31
C PRO A 197 -21.91 6.31 0.64
N LEU A 198 -22.47 6.50 1.83
CA LEU A 198 -21.74 7.21 2.87
C LEU A 198 -20.47 6.42 3.21
N LEU A 199 -19.35 7.13 3.34
CA LEU A 199 -18.10 6.53 3.78
C LEU A 199 -18.30 5.81 5.10
N PRO A 200 -17.67 4.64 5.29
CA PRO A 200 -17.77 3.91 6.53
C PRO A 200 -17.36 4.84 7.68
N VAL A 201 -18.28 5.06 8.62
CA VAL A 201 -17.96 5.74 9.86
C VAL A 201 -17.09 4.78 10.65
N ILE A 202 -15.83 5.14 10.84
CA ILE A 202 -14.92 4.41 11.71
C ILE A 202 -15.56 4.46 13.10
N SER A 203 -16.13 3.36 13.55
CA SER A 203 -16.61 3.27 14.92
C SER A 203 -15.39 3.40 15.82
N GLU A 204 -15.36 4.44 16.66
CA GLU A 204 -14.55 4.44 17.88
C GLU A 204 -15.12 3.32 18.77
N SER A 205 -14.85 2.04 18.44
CA SER A 205 -15.12 0.96 19.36
C SER A 205 -14.00 1.00 20.38
N ASP A 206 -14.31 1.64 21.50
CA ASP A 206 -13.55 1.62 22.72
C ASP A 206 -12.90 0.25 22.94
N GLY A 207 -11.58 0.28 23.11
CA GLY A 207 -10.85 -0.84 23.66
C GLY A 207 -11.34 -1.06 25.09
N GLU A 208 -12.36 -1.92 25.26
CA GLU A 208 -12.51 -2.63 26.52
C GLU A 208 -11.63 -3.88 26.45
N PRO A 209 -10.59 -3.98 27.30
CA PRO A 209 -9.85 -5.22 27.42
C PRO A 209 -10.82 -6.24 28.03
N THR A 210 -11.19 -7.26 27.25
CA THR A 210 -11.83 -8.45 27.78
C THR A 210 -10.93 -9.04 28.86
N ARG A 211 -11.41 -8.97 30.10
CA ARG A 211 -10.84 -9.57 31.31
C ARG A 211 -10.71 -11.07 31.23
#